data_AF-A0A7R9RQV7-F1
#
_entry.id   AF-A0A7R9RQV7-F1
#
_cell.length_a   1.000
_cell.length_b   1.000
_cell.length_c   1.000
_cell.angle_alpha   90.00
_cell.angle_beta   90.00
_cell.angle_gamma   90.00
#
_symmetry.space_group_name_H-M   'P 1'
#
loop_
_entity.id
_entity.type
_entity.pdbx_description
1 polymer ?
#
loop_
_entity_poly.entity_id
_entity_poly.type
_entity_poly.pdbx_seq_one_letter_code
_entity_poly.pdbx_strand_id
1 'polypeptide(L)'
;AKTFDAVPHERLLREVEALGIEGKVYGWIRNFLSDRRQNVSVNGMLSDWTAVKSSVPHEIILRPVLFEMYINDLPDAVESLCSMYAVDTKLYRSVE
;
A
#
# COMPACT_ATOMS: atom_id res chain seq x y z
N ALA A 1 9.18 6.21 -9.10
CA ALA A 1 7.73 5.86 -9.04
C ALA A 1 7.18 6.32 -7.69
N LYS A 2 5.91 6.74 -7.60
CA LYS A 2 5.28 7.15 -6.33
C LYS A 2 4.78 5.90 -5.61
N THR A 3 5.50 5.44 -4.58
CA THR A 3 5.30 4.13 -3.94
C THR A 3 3.88 3.94 -3.39
N PHE A 4 3.26 5.00 -2.88
CA PHE A 4 1.90 4.96 -2.32
C PHE A 4 0.78 4.80 -3.36
N ASP A 5 1.03 5.10 -4.63
CA ASP A 5 0.01 5.00 -5.70
C ASP A 5 -0.12 3.54 -6.22
N ALA A 6 0.88 2.71 -5.93
CA ALA A 6 1.02 1.36 -6.46
C ALA A 6 0.62 0.23 -5.50
N VAL A 7 0.18 0.56 -4.27
CA VAL A 7 -0.18 -0.44 -3.24
C VAL A 7 -1.51 -1.15 -3.61
N PRO A 8 -1.52 -2.44 -3.95
CA PRO A 8 -2.75 -3.18 -4.27
C PRO A 8 -3.58 -3.44 -3.01
N HIS A 9 -4.89 -3.16 -3.06
CA HIS A 9 -5.76 -3.26 -1.88
C HIS A 9 -5.88 -4.69 -1.35
N GLU A 10 -6.08 -5.67 -2.22
CA GLU A 10 -6.24 -7.06 -1.82
C GLU A 10 -5.00 -7.63 -1.15
N ARG A 11 -3.79 -7.26 -1.62
CA ARG A 11 -2.54 -7.67 -0.95
C ARG A 11 -2.42 -6.99 0.40
N LEU A 12 -2.63 -5.68 0.49
CA LEU A 12 -2.60 -4.94 1.75
C LEU A 12 -3.57 -5.53 2.79
N LEU A 13 -4.78 -5.92 2.41
CA LEU A 13 -5.74 -6.53 3.33
C LEU A 13 -5.27 -7.89 3.87
N ARG A 14 -4.57 -8.68 3.06
CA ARG A 14 -3.96 -9.94 3.52
C ARG A 14 -2.83 -9.69 4.50
N GLU A 15 -1.99 -8.70 4.26
CA GLU A 15 -0.92 -8.34 5.21
C GLU A 15 -1.51 -7.85 6.55
N VAL A 16 -2.57 -7.05 6.50
CA VAL A 16 -3.29 -6.59 7.70
C VAL A 16 -3.83 -7.78 8.51
N GLU A 17 -4.45 -8.76 7.84
CA GLU A 17 -4.95 -9.98 8.48
C GLU A 17 -3.80 -10.85 9.03
N ALA A 18 -2.69 -10.98 8.28
CA ALA A 18 -1.51 -11.75 8.70
C ALA A 18 -0.82 -11.16 9.95
N LEU A 19 -0.95 -9.85 10.18
CA LEU A 19 -0.53 -9.17 11.41
C LEU A 19 -1.47 -9.42 12.61
N GLY A 20 -2.54 -10.19 12.43
CA GLY A 20 -3.55 -10.48 13.46
C GLY A 20 -4.54 -9.35 13.70
N ILE A 21 -4.65 -8.38 12.77
CA ILE A 21 -5.64 -7.31 12.86
C ILE A 21 -6.98 -7.84 12.35
N GLU A 22 -7.94 -7.97 13.25
CA GLU A 22 -9.24 -8.59 12.97
C GLU A 22 -10.43 -7.70 13.39
N GLY A 23 -11.65 -8.20 13.18
CA GLY A 23 -12.88 -7.61 13.68
C GLY A 23 -13.17 -6.21 13.14
N LYS A 24 -13.51 -5.28 14.03
CA LYS A 24 -13.96 -3.93 13.64
C LYS A 24 -12.87 -3.12 12.94
N VAL A 25 -11.61 -3.29 13.35
CA VAL A 25 -10.48 -2.55 12.76
C VAL A 25 -10.22 -3.03 11.34
N TYR A 26 -10.15 -4.35 11.14
CA TYR A 26 -10.06 -4.93 9.80
C TYR A 26 -11.21 -4.48 8.90
N GLY A 27 -12.46 -4.58 9.41
CA GLY A 27 -13.64 -4.14 8.67
C GLY A 27 -13.59 -2.66 8.29
N TRP A 28 -13.09 -1.80 9.17
CA TRP A 28 -12.89 -0.38 8.88
C TRP A 28 -11.85 -0.17 7.78
N ILE A 29 -10.69 -0.83 7.84
CA ILE A 29 -9.63 -0.74 6.82
C ILE A 29 -10.13 -1.26 5.46
N ARG A 30 -10.84 -2.39 5.45
CA ARG A 30 -11.45 -2.95 4.23
C ARG A 30 -12.43 -1.97 3.60
N ASN A 31 -13.35 -1.42 4.38
CA ASN A 31 -14.33 -0.45 3.89
C ASN A 31 -13.65 0.83 3.41
N PHE A 32 -12.56 1.24 4.07
CA PHE A 32 -11.79 2.40 3.69
C PHE A 32 -11.11 2.27 2.31
N LEU A 33 -10.71 1.05 1.93
CA LEU A 33 -10.06 0.78 0.65
C LEU A 33 -11.04 0.42 -0.48
N SER A 34 -12.21 -0.13 -0.14
CA SER A 34 -13.18 -0.70 -1.09
C SER A 34 -14.00 0.35 -1.85
N ASP A 35 -14.53 -0.05 -3.02
CA ASP A 35 -15.48 0.71 -3.86
C ASP A 35 -15.06 2.14 -4.23
N ARG A 36 -13.76 2.43 -4.19
CA ARG A 36 -13.23 3.74 -4.58
C ARG A 36 -13.26 3.90 -6.09
N ARG A 37 -13.66 5.09 -6.53
CA ARG A 37 -13.66 5.49 -7.95
C ARG A 37 -12.96 6.84 -8.10
N GLN A 38 -12.33 7.06 -9.24
CA GLN A 38 -11.68 8.31 -9.59
C GLN A 38 -11.96 8.66 -11.05
N ASN A 39 -11.90 9.95 -11.35
CA ASN A 39 -11.80 10.49 -12.71
C ASN A 39 -10.79 11.64 -12.70
N VAL A 40 -10.38 12.07 -13.89
CA VAL A 40 -9.44 13.19 -14.05
C VAL A 40 -10.08 14.29 -14.88
N SER A 41 -9.80 15.55 -14.51
CA SER A 41 -10.20 16.72 -15.29
C SER A 41 -8.98 17.30 -16.02
N VAL A 42 -9.06 17.44 -17.33
CA VAL A 42 -8.04 18.08 -18.15
C VAL A 42 -8.72 19.12 -19.03
N ASN A 43 -8.32 20.38 -18.91
CA ASN A 43 -8.90 21.51 -19.67
C ASN A 43 -10.44 21.59 -19.55
N GLY A 44 -10.98 21.26 -18.36
CA GLY A 44 -12.42 21.30 -18.11
C GLY A 44 -13.20 20.07 -18.61
N MET A 45 -12.53 19.10 -19.25
CA MET A 45 -13.13 17.83 -19.64
C MET A 45 -12.84 16.76 -18.60
N LEU A 46 -13.88 16.03 -18.17
CA LEU A 46 -13.76 14.90 -17.24
C LEU A 46 -13.62 13.58 -18.00
N SER A 47 -12.75 12.69 -17.50
CA SER A 47 -12.74 11.30 -17.91
C SER A 47 -13.93 10.52 -17.32
N ASP A 48 -14.13 9.31 -17.82
CA ASP A 48 -15.02 8.35 -17.18
C ASP A 48 -14.53 7.98 -15.78
N TRP A 49 -15.48 7.63 -14.92
CA TRP A 49 -15.22 7.10 -13.59
C TRP A 49 -14.61 5.71 -13.65
N THR A 50 -13.38 5.58 -13.16
CA THR A 50 -12.63 4.33 -13.11
C THR A 50 -12.48 3.84 -11.67
N ALA A 51 -12.61 2.53 -11.46
CA ALA A 51 -12.39 1.92 -10.15
C ALA A 51 -10.92 2.01 -9.72
N VAL A 52 -10.69 2.29 -8.45
CA VAL A 52 -9.35 2.42 -7.85
C VAL A 52 -9.02 1.11 -7.14
N LYS A 53 -8.13 0.31 -7.74
CA LYS A 53 -7.73 -1.02 -7.22
C LYS A 53 -6.40 -1.01 -6.45
N SER A 54 -5.64 0.07 -6.62
CA SER A 54 -4.38 0.31 -5.94
C SER A 54 -4.34 1.77 -5.51
N SER A 55 -3.42 2.09 -4.61
CA SER A 55 -3.22 3.37 -3.92
C SER A 55 -3.82 3.42 -2.53
N VAL A 56 -3.19 4.20 -1.67
CA VAL A 56 -3.81 4.67 -0.42
C VAL A 56 -4.21 6.13 -0.63
N PRO A 57 -5.41 6.59 -0.19
CA PRO A 57 -5.83 7.98 -0.34
C PRO A 57 -4.76 9.00 0.05
N HIS A 58 -4.59 10.03 -0.78
CA HIS A 58 -3.76 11.18 -0.44
C HIS A 58 -4.40 11.93 0.74
N GLU A 59 -3.55 12.44 1.65
CA GLU A 59 -3.94 13.23 2.84
C GLU A 59 -4.60 12.48 4.00
N ILE A 60 -4.17 11.25 4.27
CA ILE A 60 -4.55 10.56 5.51
C ILE A 60 -3.32 10.22 6.36
N ILE A 61 -3.46 10.33 7.68
CA ILE A 61 -2.43 9.97 8.66
C ILE A 61 -2.12 8.46 8.62
N LEU A 62 -3.10 7.64 8.20
CA LEU A 62 -2.94 6.19 8.09
C LEU A 62 -2.07 5.74 6.91
N ARG A 63 -1.71 6.63 5.98
CA ARG A 63 -1.03 6.22 4.75
C ARG A 63 0.34 5.59 4.98
N PRO A 64 1.23 6.17 5.83
CA PRO A 64 2.49 5.52 6.18
C PRO A 64 2.27 4.20 6.92
N VAL A 65 1.29 4.13 7.83
CA VAL A 65 1.00 2.93 8.62
C VAL A 65 0.56 1.76 7.73
N LEU A 66 -0.38 2.01 6.81
CA LEU A 66 -0.83 0.98 5.86
C LEU A 66 0.28 0.57 4.91
N PHE A 67 1.17 1.48 4.54
CA PHE A 67 2.32 1.14 3.71
C PHE A 67 3.34 0.29 4.46
N GLU A 68 3.62 0.60 5.71
CA GLU A 68 4.54 -0.19 6.55
C GLU A 68 4.02 -1.62 6.72
N MET A 69 2.71 -1.78 6.97
CA MET A 69 2.06 -3.10 7.01
C MET A 69 2.23 -3.86 5.69
N TYR A 70 2.13 -3.17 4.55
CA TYR A 70 2.25 -3.78 3.21
C TYR A 70 3.66 -4.28 2.87
N ILE A 71 4.70 -3.66 3.41
CA ILE A 71 6.11 -4.03 3.16
C ILE A 71 6.70 -4.92 4.27
N ASN A 72 5.92 -5.23 5.31
CA ASN A 72 6.43 -5.89 6.50
C ASN A 72 7.01 -7.30 6.22
N ASP A 73 6.50 -7.97 5.19
CA ASP A 73 6.97 -9.29 4.73
C ASP A 73 8.18 -9.23 3.78
N LEU A 74 8.57 -8.03 3.33
CA LEU A 74 9.64 -7.86 2.33
C LEU A 74 11.00 -8.43 2.76
N PRO A 75 11.45 -8.29 4.03
CA PRO A 75 12.70 -8.89 4.48
C PRO A 75 12.71 -10.42 4.41
N ASP A 76 11.56 -11.05 4.62
CA ASP A 76 11.43 -12.51 4.56
C ASP A 76 11.39 -13.02 3.11
N ALA A 77 11.06 -12.14 2.16
CA ALA A 77 11.01 -12.45 0.73
C ALA A 77 12.37 -12.34 0.01
N VAL A 78 13.44 -11.96 0.71
CA VAL A 78 14.78 -11.76 0.12
C VAL A 78 15.86 -12.54 0.89
N GLU A 79 16.84 -13.09 0.17
CA GLU A 79 17.97 -13.80 0.78
C GLU A 79 19.06 -12.87 1.33
N SER A 80 19.15 -11.65 0.79
CA SER A 80 20.11 -10.64 1.22
C SER A 80 19.73 -10.06 2.58
N LEU A 81 20.73 -9.64 3.36
CA LEU A 81 20.48 -8.72 4.47
C LEU A 81 19.70 -7.51 3.94
N CYS A 82 18.63 -7.17 4.64
CA CYS A 82 17.69 -6.13 4.25
C CYS A 82 17.62 -5.06 5.35
N SER A 83 17.75 -3.79 4.98
CA SER A 83 17.48 -2.65 5.86
C SER A 83 16.41 -1.79 5.23
N MET A 84 15.35 -1.50 5.99
CA MET A 84 14.19 -0.74 5.53
C MET A 84 14.02 0.53 6.36
N TYR A 85 13.67 1.63 5.70
CA TYR A 85 13.26 2.88 6.33
C TYR A 85 12.21 3.57 5.47
N ALA A 86 10.96 3.62 5.94
CA ALA A 86 9.82 4.13 5.18
C ALA A 86 9.74 3.51 3.78
N VAL A 87 9.98 4.29 2.71
CA VAL A 87 9.95 3.79 1.32
C VAL A 87 11.31 3.32 0.80
N ASP A 88 12.38 3.51 1.58
CA ASP A 88 13.73 3.16 1.18
C ASP A 88 14.06 1.75 1.67
N THR A 89 14.46 0.88 0.74
CA THR A 89 14.91 -0.48 1.03
C THR A 89 16.33 -0.67 0.50
N LYS A 90 17.23 -1.18 1.34
CA LYS A 90 18.63 -1.48 1.01
C LYS A 90 18.87 -2.97 1.17
N LEU A 91 19.38 -3.60 0.12
CA LEU A 91 19.85 -4.98 0.13
C LEU A 91 21.38 -4.98 0.15
N TYR A 92 21.97 -5.81 1.02
CA TYR A 92 23.41 -5.97 1.11
C TYR A 92 23.84 -7.30 0.50
N ARG A 93 25.01 -7.29 -0.13
CA ARG A 93 25.67 -8.47 -0.66
C ARG A 93 27.17 -8.31 -0.47
N SER A 94 27.84 -9.38 -0.04
CA SER A 94 29.30 -9.42 -0.03
C SER A 94 29.81 -9.43 -1.46
N VAL A 95 30.78 -8.57 -1.77
CA VAL A 95 31.49 -8.58 -3.06
C VAL A 95 32.83 -9.23 -2.78
N GLU A 96 33.03 -10.43 -3.35
CA GLU A 96 34.33 -11.08 -3.42
C GLU A 96 35.15 -10.53 -4.60
#